data_AF-A0A0F9TLE3-F1
#
_entry.id   AF-A0A0F9TLE3-F1
#
_cell.length_a   1.000
_cell.length_b   1.000
_cell.length_c   1.000
_cell.angle_alpha   90.00
_cell.angle_beta   90.00
_cell.angle_gamma   90.00
#
_symmetry.space_group_name_H-M   'P 1'
#
loop_
_entity.id
_entity.type
_entity.pdbx_description
1 polymer ?
#
loop_
_entity_poly.entity_id
_entity_poly.type
_entity_poly.pdbx_seq_one_letter_code
_entity_poly.pdbx_strand_id
1 'polypeptide(L)' 'ADIALGLMTVVNVIAIILLTPTILSVTSDYHAQRDKGLEPEFKVKDVKVQGKCEDGIWD' A
#
# COMPACT_ATOMS: atom_id res chain seq x y z
N ALA A 1 -26.45 -21.37 -7.38
CA ALA A 1 -25.83 -20.87 -6.13
C ALA A 1 -24.56 -20.13 -6.51
N ASP A 2 -24.50 -18.88 -6.08
CA ASP A 2 -23.58 -17.80 -6.41
C ASP A 2 -22.14 -18.01 -5.92
N ILE A 3 -21.62 -19.24 -6.06
CA ILE A 3 -20.26 -19.60 -5.64
C ILE A 3 -19.21 -18.83 -6.46
N ALA A 4 -19.48 -18.56 -7.74
CA ALA A 4 -18.62 -17.73 -8.59
C ALA A 4 -18.57 -16.26 -8.12
N LEU A 5 -19.71 -15.71 -7.69
CA LEU A 5 -19.79 -14.35 -7.14
C LEU A 5 -19.07 -14.27 -5.80
N GLY A 6 -19.29 -15.25 -4.91
CA GLY A 6 -18.59 -15.36 -3.64
C GLY A 6 -17.08 -15.47 -3.83
N LEU A 7 -16.61 -16.31 -4.76
CA LEU A 7 -15.19 -16.48 -5.06
C LEU A 7 -14.53 -15.18 -5.53
N MET A 8 -15.20 -14.42 -6.40
CA MET A 8 -14.70 -13.12 -6.86
C MET A 8 -14.51 -12.14 -5.69
N THR A 9 -15.49 -12.08 -4.79
CA THR A 9 -15.40 -11.21 -3.60
C THR A 9 -14.31 -11.66 -2.64
N VAL A 10 -14.15 -12.97 -2.41
CA VAL A 10 -13.12 -13.51 -1.51
C VAL A 10 -11.72 -13.24 -2.06
N VAL A 11 -11.48 -13.43 -3.36
CA VAL A 11 -10.19 -13.13 -3.98
C VAL A 11 -9.83 -11.66 -3.80
N ASN A 12 -10.79 -10.75 -4.00
CA ASN A 12 -10.56 -9.31 -3.80
C ASN A 12 -10.24 -8.97 -2.34
N VAL A 13 -10.97 -9.56 -1.38
CA VAL A 13 -10.70 -9.34 0.05
C VAL A 13 -9.30 -9.85 0.42
N ILE A 14 -8.91 -11.03 -0.07
CA ILE A 14 -7.56 -11.57 0.15
C ILE A 14 -6.50 -10.65 -0.45
N ALA A 15 -6.71 -10.12 -1.65
CA ALA A 15 -5.78 -9.16 -2.27
C ALA A 15 -5.60 -7.88 -1.42
N ILE A 16 -6.69 -7.34 -0.86
CA ILE A 16 -6.63 -6.17 0.04
C ILE A 16 -5.84 -6.51 1.32
N ILE A 17 -6.06 -7.69 1.88
CA ILE A 17 -5.34 -8.15 3.08
C ILE A 17 -3.84 -8.30 2.78
N LEU A 18 -3.48 -8.86 1.62
CA LEU A 18 -2.07 -8.99 1.22
C LEU A 18 -1.37 -7.64 1.06
N LEU A 19 -2.08 -6.61 0.59
CA LEU A 19 -1.58 -5.24 0.45
C LEU A 19 -1.54 -4.45 1.78
N THR A 20 -2.28 -4.89 2.79
CA THR A 20 -2.36 -4.22 4.12
C THR A 20 -0.98 -3.90 4.73
N PRO A 21 0.03 -4.78 4.79
CA PRO A 21 1.35 -4.43 5.33
C PRO A 21 2.06 -3.31 4.55
N THR A 22 1.85 -3.23 3.23
CA THR A 22 2.39 -2.14 2.41
C THR A 22 1.67 -0.83 2.71
N ILE A 23 0.33 -0.85 2.77
CA ILE A 23 -0.49 0.32 3.12
C ILE A 23 -0.11 0.86 4.50
N LEU A 24 0.09 -0.02 5.49
CA LEU A 24 0.53 0.38 6.83
C LEU A 24 1.91 1.03 6.81
N SER A 25 2.86 0.51 6.02
CA SER A 25 4.20 1.08 5.91
C SER A 25 4.17 2.48 5.28
N VAL A 26 3.42 2.66 4.19
CA VAL A 26 3.25 3.96 3.52
C VAL A 26 2.55 4.96 4.44
N THR A 27 1.48 4.52 5.11
CA THR A 27 0.68 5.37 5.99
C THR A 27 1.49 5.79 7.22
N SER A 28 2.24 4.88 7.83
CA SER A 28 3.10 5.18 8.96
C SER A 28 4.18 6.20 8.59
N ASP A 29 4.76 6.07 7.41
CA ASP A 29 5.76 7.02 6.92
C ASP A 29 5.15 8.41 6.65
N TYR A 30 3.99 8.45 6.00
CA TYR A 30 3.21 9.69 5.81
C TYR A 30 2.93 10.40 7.14
N HIS A 31 2.45 9.66 8.15
CA HIS A 31 2.21 10.22 9.47
C HIS A 31 3.50 10.71 10.13
N ALA A 32 4.60 9.96 10.03
CA ALA A 32 5.89 10.35 10.58
C ALA A 32 6.45 11.62 9.91
N GLN A 33 6.26 11.79 8.60
CA GLN A 33 6.65 13.01 7.88
C GLN A 33 5.78 14.20 8.31
N ARG A 34 4.47 13.99 8.41
CA ARG A 34 3.51 15.02 8.84
C ARG A 34 3.75 15.48 10.28
N ASP A 35 4.04 14.56 11.18
CA ASP A 35 4.33 14.86 12.59
C ASP A 35 5.66 15.63 12.74
N LYS A 36 6.60 15.46 11.81
CA LYS A 36 7.84 16.25 11.72
C LYS A 36 7.63 17.64 11.11
N GLY A 37 6.42 17.96 10.66
CA GLY A 37 6.10 19.22 9.97
C GLY A 37 6.70 19.31 8.55
N LEU A 38 7.07 18.16 7.95
CA LEU A 38 7.54 18.08 6.57
C LEU A 38 6.35 17.93 5.62
N GLU A 39 6.49 18.40 4.38
CA GLU A 39 5.55 18.07 3.32
C GLU A 39 5.64 16.56 3.03
N PRO A 40 4.56 15.78 3.19
CA PRO A 40 4.64 14.34 3.03
C PRO A 40 4.93 13.98 1.57
N GLU A 41 6.07 13.34 1.35
CA GLU A 41 6.55 12.92 0.04
C GLU A 41 6.78 11.41 0.05
N PHE A 42 6.14 10.69 -0.88
CA PHE A 42 6.32 9.25 -0.96
C PHE A 42 7.69 8.91 -1.55
N LYS A 43 8.60 8.40 -0.70
CA LYS A 43 9.93 7.95 -1.11
C LYS A 43 10.00 6.44 -1.04
N VAL A 44 10.13 5.80 -2.21
CA VAL A 44 10.30 4.34 -2.34
C VAL A 44 11.48 3.82 -1.50
N LYS A 45 12.51 4.64 -1.29
CA LYS A 45 13.69 4.31 -0.46
C LYS A 45 13.39 4.22 1.04
N ASP A 46 12.42 5.00 1.52
CA ASP A 46 12.10 5.12 2.94
C ASP A 46 10.97 4.17 3.37
N VAL A 47 10.19 3.66 2.41
CA VAL A 47 9.03 2.79 2.68
C VAL A 47 9.25 1.38 2.18
N LYS A 48 8.94 0.39 3.03
CA LYS A 48 8.97 -1.03 2.66
C LYS A 48 7.72 -1.43 1.87
N VAL A 49 7.76 -1.23 0.56
CA VAL A 49 6.73 -1.69 -0.38
C VAL A 49 6.92 -3.16 -0.76
N GLN A 50 5.81 -3.90 -0.95
CA GLN A 50 5.86 -5.24 -1.52
C GLN A 50 6.09 -5.13 -3.04
N GLY A 51 7.12 -5.80 -3.55
CA GLY A 51 7.48 -5.77 -4.96
C GLY A 51 8.46 -4.64 -5.31
N LYS A 52 8.46 -4.21 -6.58
CA LYS A 52 9.25 -3.07 -7.05
C LYS A 52 8.28 -1.97 -7.48
N CYS A 53 8.50 -0.74 -7.02
CA CYS A 53 7.85 0.42 -7.63
C CYS A 53 8.42 0.63 -9.03
N GLU A 54 7.59 1.11 -9.93
CA GLU A 54 8.00 1.40 -11.31
C GLU A 54 8.97 2.59 -11.33
N ASP A 55 10.09 2.43 -12.01
CA ASP A 55 11.13 3.45 -12.11
C ASP A 55 10.59 4.68 -12.87
N GLY A 56 10.74 5.88 -12.29
CA GLY A 56 10.38 7.15 -12.92
C GLY A 56 8.96 7.68 -12.66
N ILE A 57 8.12 6.99 -11.88
CA ILE A 57 6.79 7.50 -11.47
C ILE A 57 6.87 8.45 -10.27
N TRP A 58 7.86 8.23 -9.39
CA TRP A 58 8.02 8.92 -8.11
C TRP A 58 9.40 9.58 -7.99
N ASP A 59 9.95 10.05 -9.13
CA ASP A 59 11.24 10.75 -9.24
C ASP A 59 11.05 12.28 -9.11
#